data_AF-A0A199VTL5-F1
#
_entry.id   AF-A0A199VTL5-F1
#
_cell.length_a   1.000
_cell.length_b   1.000
_cell.length_c   1.000
_cell.angle_alpha   90.00
_cell.angle_beta   90.00
_cell.angle_gamma   90.00
#
_symmetry.space_group_name_H-M   'P 1'
#
loop_
_entity.id
_entity.type
_entity.pdbx_description
1 polymer ?
#
loop_
_entity_poly.entity_id
_entity_poly.type
_entity_poly.pdbx_seq_one_letter_code
_entity_poly.pdbx_strand_id
1 'polypeptide(L)'
;MEDRVDEIMDTVMNKLVEEIEHLKELTRDSGADQSELKHERLKHTSFLIEMLGLVGSAKSVLPSERRHAPHGESLGRNAHPLSKSGQPYDEMIEYFLVEEIRKYARIKPSRLGKQNFMGANGTFTSIGHACFAMKEELEEYMDYDVGDFCKDDWRQAQRLMVHGCDPLPRRRCFSRAPKLYAKPFPINESMWKLPDNRNVRWSQYRCKNFDCLAKNATKKGFFKCSDCFNLTHHEMPRWMELVYPDPASNLTADFLIKEVLQLKPGEIRIGLDFSVGTGTFAARMREFNVTIVSATINLGAPFNEMIALRGLVPIYLTINQRLPFFDNTLDIIHTTRFLDGWIDLILLDFVLYDWDRVLRPGGLLWIDSFFCAKEDLDDYLEAFKILRYKKHKWVIVPKMDKDGEEVFFSAVLEKPPRPF
;
A
#
# COMPACT_ATOMS: atom_id res chain seq x y z
N MET A 1 -26.14 10.95 -41.36
CA MET A 1 -26.76 9.99 -40.42
C MET A 1 -26.31 10.31 -38.99
N GLU A 2 -25.07 10.73 -38.78
CA GLU A 2 -24.57 11.30 -37.50
C GLU A 2 -25.29 12.59 -37.08
N ASP A 3 -25.50 13.57 -37.98
CA ASP A 3 -26.20 14.82 -37.64
C ASP A 3 -27.61 14.62 -37.05
N ARG A 4 -28.30 13.56 -37.49
CA ARG A 4 -29.66 13.24 -37.04
C ARG A 4 -29.67 12.55 -35.68
N VAL A 5 -28.55 11.94 -35.28
CA VAL A 5 -28.39 11.30 -33.97
C VAL A 5 -27.99 12.35 -32.93
N ASP A 6 -27.08 13.27 -33.27
CA ASP A 6 -26.71 14.37 -32.38
C ASP A 6 -27.91 15.29 -32.11
N GLU A 7 -28.72 15.60 -33.13
CA GLU A 7 -29.94 16.39 -32.97
C GLU A 7 -30.99 15.69 -32.08
N ILE A 8 -31.09 14.36 -32.14
CA ILE A 8 -31.96 13.56 -31.25
C ILE A 8 -31.40 13.56 -29.82
N MET A 9 -30.08 13.46 -29.65
CA MET A 9 -29.42 13.44 -28.34
C MET A 9 -29.50 14.80 -27.64
N ASP A 10 -29.35 15.90 -28.38
CA ASP A 10 -29.53 17.25 -27.87
C ASP A 10 -31.00 17.52 -27.51
N THR A 11 -31.94 16.98 -28.30
CA THR A 11 -33.37 17.04 -27.98
C THR A 11 -33.70 16.28 -26.69
N VAL A 12 -33.05 15.13 -26.45
CA VAL A 12 -33.22 14.34 -25.22
C VAL A 12 -32.61 15.06 -24.02
N MET A 13 -31.41 15.65 -24.16
CA MET A 13 -30.80 16.44 -23.09
C MET A 13 -31.65 17.66 -22.72
N ASN A 14 -32.16 18.40 -23.71
CA ASN A 14 -32.96 19.59 -23.44
C ASN A 14 -34.26 19.25 -22.71
N LYS A 15 -34.91 18.14 -23.06
CA LYS A 15 -36.10 17.66 -22.34
C LYS A 15 -35.79 17.20 -20.92
N LEU A 16 -34.62 16.61 -20.68
CA LEU A 16 -34.17 16.25 -19.33
C LEU A 16 -33.90 17.49 -18.48
N VAL A 17 -33.35 18.56 -19.07
CA VAL A 17 -33.07 19.81 -18.37
C VAL A 17 -34.38 20.57 -18.05
N GLU A 18 -35.33 20.62 -18.98
CA GLU A 18 -36.67 21.20 -18.71
C GLU A 18 -37.38 20.48 -17.56
N GLU A 19 -37.32 19.15 -17.53
CA GLU A 19 -37.98 18.37 -16.47
C GLU A 19 -37.30 18.56 -15.10
N ILE A 20 -35.98 18.76 -15.07
CA ILE A 20 -35.23 19.10 -13.86
C ILE A 20 -35.59 20.50 -13.34
N GLU A 21 -35.79 21.48 -14.23
CA GLU A 21 -36.22 22.82 -13.84
C GLU A 21 -37.69 22.84 -13.37
N HIS A 22 -38.57 22.07 -14.01
CA HIS A 22 -39.95 21.88 -13.56
C HIS A 22 -40.02 21.23 -12.16
N LEU A 23 -39.14 20.28 -11.86
CA LEU A 23 -38.98 19.69 -10.52
C LEU A 23 -38.48 20.72 -9.47
N LYS A 24 -37.66 21.69 -9.87
CA LYS A 24 -37.23 22.79 -8.98
C LYS A 24 -38.37 23.77 -8.69
N GLU A 25 -39.25 24.03 -9.65
CA GLU A 25 -40.45 24.86 -9.45
C GLU A 25 -41.48 24.18 -8.54
N LEU A 26 -41.70 22.87 -8.71
CA LEU A 26 -42.53 22.06 -7.80
C LEU A 26 -42.00 22.02 -6.36
N THR A 27 -40.69 22.19 -6.14
CA THR A 27 -40.13 22.34 -4.78
C THR A 27 -40.28 23.76 -4.19
N ARG A 28 -40.63 24.77 -4.99
CA ARG A 28 -40.87 26.14 -4.52
C ARG A 28 -42.33 26.40 -4.13
N ASP A 29 -43.28 25.69 -4.72
CA ASP A 29 -44.71 25.88 -4.43
C ASP A 29 -45.31 24.71 -3.62
N SER A 30 -45.75 25.05 -2.40
CA SER A 30 -46.71 24.35 -1.53
C SER A 30 -46.24 23.16 -0.66
N GLY A 31 -46.20 23.37 0.65
CA GLY A 31 -47.33 23.05 1.56
C GLY A 31 -48.02 21.67 1.54
N ALA A 32 -47.49 20.63 0.89
CA ALA A 32 -48.12 19.30 0.83
C ALA A 32 -47.30 18.17 1.46
N ASP A 33 -48.00 17.09 1.84
CA ASP A 33 -47.59 16.02 2.75
C ASP A 33 -46.31 15.25 2.33
N GLN A 34 -45.40 15.01 3.28
CA GLN A 34 -43.99 14.67 3.02
C GLN A 34 -43.75 13.23 2.54
N SER A 35 -44.72 12.31 2.66
CA SER A 35 -44.51 10.89 2.34
C SER A 35 -44.71 10.54 0.86
N GLU A 36 -45.71 11.13 0.18
CA GLU A 36 -45.96 10.89 -1.25
C GLU A 36 -44.87 11.53 -2.13
N LEU A 37 -44.44 12.75 -1.77
CA LEU A 37 -43.36 13.47 -2.46
C LEU A 37 -42.00 12.74 -2.40
N LYS A 38 -41.80 11.86 -1.42
CA LYS A 38 -40.55 11.10 -1.24
C LYS A 38 -40.56 9.82 -2.08
N HIS A 39 -41.72 9.18 -2.24
CA HIS A 39 -41.88 7.98 -3.06
C HIS A 39 -41.79 8.31 -4.56
N GLU A 40 -42.40 9.41 -5.00
CA GLU A 40 -42.25 9.86 -6.38
C GLU A 40 -40.82 10.30 -6.72
N ARG A 41 -40.13 11.00 -5.81
CA ARG A 41 -38.71 11.37 -5.99
C ARG A 41 -37.81 10.15 -6.20
N LEU A 42 -37.98 9.09 -5.40
CA LEU A 42 -37.16 7.87 -5.52
C LEU A 42 -37.38 7.15 -6.85
N LYS A 43 -38.62 7.09 -7.35
CA LYS A 43 -38.92 6.52 -8.67
C LYS A 43 -38.31 7.34 -9.81
N HIS A 44 -38.41 8.66 -9.74
CA HIS A 44 -37.89 9.54 -10.80
C HIS A 44 -36.37 9.59 -10.82
N THR A 45 -35.70 9.57 -9.66
CA THR A 45 -34.23 9.48 -9.59
C THR A 45 -33.72 8.15 -10.15
N SER A 46 -34.42 7.04 -9.87
CA SER A 46 -34.07 5.74 -10.44
C SER A 46 -34.19 5.72 -11.97
N PHE A 47 -35.26 6.32 -12.50
CA PHE A 47 -35.49 6.41 -13.95
C PHE A 47 -34.43 7.28 -14.66
N LEU A 48 -34.05 8.41 -14.07
CA LEU A 48 -33.02 9.30 -14.64
C LEU A 48 -31.63 8.66 -14.64
N ILE A 49 -31.29 7.89 -13.60
CA ILE A 49 -30.02 7.13 -13.53
C ILE A 49 -29.99 6.04 -14.60
N GLU A 50 -31.11 5.36 -14.83
CA GLU A 50 -31.24 4.32 -15.85
C GLU A 50 -31.11 4.89 -17.27
N MET A 51 -31.72 6.05 -17.55
CA MET A 51 -31.59 6.73 -18.84
C MET A 51 -30.17 7.26 -19.09
N LEU A 52 -29.49 7.80 -18.07
CA LEU A 52 -28.08 8.19 -18.17
C LEU A 52 -27.16 7.00 -18.45
N GLY A 53 -27.45 5.84 -17.85
CA GLY A 53 -26.74 4.58 -18.13
C GLY A 53 -26.87 4.15 -19.60
N LEU A 54 -28.07 4.26 -20.18
CA LEU A 54 -28.31 3.92 -21.59
C LEU A 54 -27.65 4.90 -22.56
N VAL A 55 -27.64 6.20 -22.24
CA VAL A 55 -26.93 7.24 -23.02
C VAL A 55 -25.41 7.04 -22.96
N GLY A 56 -24.87 6.69 -21.79
CA GLY A 56 -23.46 6.35 -21.62
C GLY A 56 -23.06 5.12 -22.43
N SER A 57 -23.94 4.11 -22.49
CA SER A 57 -23.73 2.91 -23.32
C SER A 57 -23.83 3.18 -24.83
N ALA A 58 -24.61 4.17 -25.28
CA ALA A 58 -24.69 4.53 -26.69
C ALA A 58 -23.42 5.27 -27.17
N LYS A 59 -22.79 6.09 -26.30
CA LYS A 59 -21.57 6.83 -26.60
C LYS A 59 -20.33 5.94 -26.78
N SER A 60 -20.30 4.74 -26.20
CA SER A 60 -19.17 3.80 -26.32
C SER A 60 -19.15 3.01 -27.64
N VAL A 61 -20.17 3.15 -28.49
CA VAL A 61 -20.29 2.43 -29.77
C VAL A 61 -19.77 3.23 -30.97
N LEU A 62 -19.46 4.53 -30.82
CA LEU A 62 -18.92 5.38 -31.90
C LEU A 62 -17.37 5.37 -31.90
N PRO A 63 -16.71 5.09 -33.05
CA PRO A 63 -15.26 5.17 -33.14
C PRO A 63 -14.81 6.64 -33.28
N SER A 64 -14.18 7.20 -32.23
CA SER A 64 -13.58 8.54 -32.28
C SER A 64 -12.36 8.59 -33.19
N GLU A 65 -12.43 9.34 -34.28
CA GLU A 65 -11.28 9.69 -35.11
C GLU A 65 -10.23 10.50 -34.30
N ARG A 66 -8.96 10.08 -34.42
CA ARG A 66 -7.80 10.73 -33.79
C ARG A 66 -7.47 12.04 -34.52
N ARG A 67 -7.58 13.18 -33.83
CA ARG A 67 -6.87 14.41 -34.23
C ARG A 67 -5.50 14.47 -33.55
N HIS A 68 -4.44 14.47 -34.34
CA HIS A 68 -3.07 14.71 -33.89
C HIS A 68 -2.83 16.20 -33.64
N ALA A 69 -2.15 16.52 -32.52
CA ALA A 69 -1.45 17.78 -32.30
C ALA A 69 -0.13 17.51 -31.53
N PRO A 70 0.90 18.36 -31.67
CA PRO A 70 2.30 17.93 -31.71
C PRO A 70 3.12 18.11 -30.41
N HIS A 71 4.16 17.29 -30.33
CA HIS A 71 5.34 17.21 -29.45
C HIS A 71 5.61 18.24 -28.32
N GLY A 72 6.02 17.72 -27.16
CA GLY A 72 6.95 18.39 -26.23
C GLY A 72 7.26 17.58 -24.96
N GLU A 73 8.55 17.30 -24.75
CA GLU A 73 9.23 16.77 -23.54
C GLU A 73 9.21 15.26 -23.23
N SER A 74 10.40 14.65 -23.36
CA SER A 74 10.68 13.28 -22.99
C SER A 74 10.81 13.12 -21.46
N LEU A 75 9.72 12.73 -20.79
CA LEU A 75 9.84 12.01 -19.52
C LEU A 75 10.08 10.52 -19.80
N GLY A 76 11.05 9.95 -19.07
CA GLY A 76 11.66 8.65 -19.36
C GLY A 76 10.72 7.44 -19.44
N ARG A 77 11.23 6.36 -20.03
CA ARG A 77 10.63 5.03 -20.31
C ARG A 77 9.87 4.31 -19.16
N ASN A 78 9.73 4.92 -17.98
CA ASN A 78 9.17 4.32 -16.76
C ASN A 78 7.92 5.06 -16.20
N ALA A 79 7.33 6.01 -16.93
CA ALA A 79 6.11 6.67 -16.48
C ALA A 79 4.89 5.74 -16.65
N HIS A 80 4.10 5.57 -15.58
CA HIS A 80 2.89 4.75 -15.62
C HIS A 80 1.88 5.29 -16.66
N PRO A 81 1.18 4.45 -17.43
CA PRO A 81 0.20 4.89 -18.42
C PRO A 81 -0.84 5.87 -17.85
N LEU A 82 -1.29 5.63 -16.60
CA LEU A 82 -2.24 6.50 -15.88
C LEU A 82 -1.69 7.89 -15.49
N SER A 83 -0.37 8.12 -15.59
CA SER A 83 0.26 9.41 -15.24
C SER A 83 0.18 10.44 -16.38
N LYS A 84 -0.34 10.07 -17.55
CA LYS A 84 -0.50 10.97 -18.70
C LYS A 84 -1.85 11.67 -18.58
N SER A 85 -1.83 12.95 -18.21
CA SER A 85 -2.99 13.82 -18.09
C SER A 85 -3.77 13.84 -19.41
N GLY A 86 -4.97 13.25 -19.43
CA GLY A 86 -5.85 13.16 -20.61
C GLY A 86 -6.24 11.74 -21.05
N GLN A 87 -6.05 10.71 -20.22
CA GLN A 87 -6.48 9.34 -20.49
C GLN A 87 -7.74 8.93 -19.70
N PRO A 88 -8.48 7.88 -20.12
CA PRO A 88 -9.77 7.38 -19.57
C PRO A 88 -9.83 7.11 -18.05
N TYR A 89 -8.74 7.27 -17.32
CA TYR A 89 -8.67 7.08 -15.88
C TYR A 89 -9.42 8.13 -15.08
N ASP A 90 -9.29 9.41 -15.43
CA ASP A 90 -10.03 10.47 -14.74
C ASP A 90 -11.54 10.28 -14.98
N GLU A 91 -11.93 9.91 -16.21
CA GLU A 91 -13.33 9.56 -16.53
C GLU A 91 -13.83 8.34 -15.73
N MET A 92 -13.00 7.30 -15.56
CA MET A 92 -13.34 6.13 -14.73
C MET A 92 -13.41 6.43 -13.23
N ILE A 93 -12.65 7.41 -12.72
CA ILE A 93 -12.78 7.86 -11.33
C ILE A 93 -14.08 8.64 -11.16
N GLU A 94 -14.37 9.54 -12.09
CA GLU A 94 -15.57 10.38 -12.03
C GLU A 94 -16.87 9.55 -12.19
N TYR A 95 -16.79 8.32 -12.70
CA TYR A 95 -17.88 7.34 -12.66
C TYR A 95 -18.40 7.07 -11.24
N PHE A 96 -17.53 7.05 -10.23
CA PHE A 96 -17.97 6.82 -8.85
C PHE A 96 -18.67 8.06 -8.31
N LEU A 97 -19.86 7.91 -7.71
CA LEU A 97 -20.57 9.04 -7.09
C LEU A 97 -20.12 9.31 -5.64
N VAL A 98 -19.52 8.32 -4.98
CA VAL A 98 -19.07 8.41 -3.60
C VAL A 98 -17.67 9.04 -3.57
N GLU A 99 -17.56 10.21 -2.94
CA GLU A 99 -16.30 10.97 -2.88
C GLU A 99 -15.15 10.18 -2.23
N GLU A 100 -15.45 9.35 -1.24
CA GLU A 100 -14.42 8.51 -0.59
C GLU A 100 -13.84 7.47 -1.55
N ILE A 101 -14.67 6.93 -2.46
CA ILE A 101 -14.19 6.02 -3.50
C ILE A 101 -13.32 6.79 -4.49
N ARG A 102 -13.70 8.02 -4.87
CA ARG A 102 -12.85 8.86 -5.75
C ARG A 102 -11.50 9.15 -5.12
N LYS A 103 -11.49 9.55 -3.83
CA LYS A 103 -10.26 9.76 -3.06
C LYS A 103 -9.41 8.50 -2.98
N TYR A 104 -10.02 7.34 -2.72
CA TYR A 104 -9.32 6.07 -2.71
C TYR A 104 -8.84 5.65 -4.10
N ALA A 105 -9.57 5.93 -5.18
CA ALA A 105 -9.22 5.50 -6.53
C ALA A 105 -8.08 6.32 -7.14
N ARG A 106 -7.99 7.63 -6.85
CA ARG A 106 -6.97 8.56 -7.39
C ARG A 106 -5.53 8.12 -7.08
N ILE A 107 -4.57 8.49 -7.94
CA ILE A 107 -3.12 8.25 -7.70
C ILE A 107 -2.65 9.17 -6.57
N LYS A 108 -1.84 8.64 -5.64
CA LYS A 108 -1.23 9.44 -4.56
C LYS A 108 0.24 9.72 -4.90
N PRO A 109 0.61 10.94 -5.29
CA PRO A 109 1.98 11.26 -5.64
C PRO A 109 2.90 11.17 -4.41
N SER A 110 4.19 10.94 -4.63
CA SER A 110 5.21 11.04 -3.58
C SER A 110 5.38 12.49 -3.13
N ARG A 111 5.34 12.77 -1.81
CA ARG A 111 5.54 14.15 -1.28
C ARG A 111 6.88 14.75 -1.69
N LEU A 112 7.90 13.91 -1.88
CA LEU A 112 9.25 14.34 -2.26
C LEU A 112 9.42 14.62 -3.77
N GLY A 113 8.37 14.48 -4.59
CA GLY A 113 8.41 14.69 -6.05
C GLY A 113 9.32 13.70 -6.80
N LYS A 114 9.77 12.64 -6.13
CA LYS A 114 10.68 11.60 -6.66
C LYS A 114 10.00 10.23 -6.57
N GLN A 115 10.55 9.24 -7.28
CA GLN A 115 10.11 7.85 -7.17
C GLN A 115 10.10 7.40 -5.71
N ASN A 116 9.00 6.76 -5.28
CA ASN A 116 8.90 6.12 -3.98
C ASN A 116 9.86 4.93 -3.90
N PHE A 117 9.94 4.33 -2.71
CA PHE A 117 10.87 3.22 -2.47
C PHE A 117 10.60 1.95 -3.31
N MET A 118 9.39 1.81 -3.86
CA MET A 118 9.02 0.72 -4.77
C MET A 118 9.46 0.99 -6.22
N GLY A 119 10.00 2.17 -6.51
CA GLY A 119 10.42 2.60 -7.85
C GLY A 119 9.30 3.21 -8.70
N ALA A 120 8.17 3.59 -8.09
CA ALA A 120 7.03 4.19 -8.77
C ALA A 120 6.91 5.70 -8.47
N ASN A 121 6.37 6.48 -9.42
CA ASN A 121 6.23 7.94 -9.26
C ASN A 121 5.12 8.35 -8.25
N GLY A 122 4.30 7.39 -7.83
CA GLY A 122 3.23 7.55 -6.86
C GLY A 122 2.73 6.18 -6.42
N THR A 123 1.76 6.17 -5.53
CA THR A 123 1.07 4.98 -5.05
C THR A 123 -0.27 4.83 -5.78
N PHE A 124 -0.50 3.65 -6.35
CA PHE A 124 -1.67 3.31 -7.15
C PHE A 124 -2.54 2.33 -6.35
N THR A 125 -3.81 2.62 -6.10
CA THR A 125 -4.66 1.76 -5.27
C THR A 125 -5.10 0.49 -5.99
N SER A 126 -5.35 -0.58 -5.21
CA SER A 126 -5.74 -1.90 -5.72
C SER A 126 -7.21 -1.93 -6.15
N ILE A 127 -7.54 -1.22 -7.24
CA ILE A 127 -8.81 -1.34 -7.93
C ILE A 127 -8.53 -1.89 -9.33
N GLY A 128 -9.36 -2.82 -9.81
CA GLY A 128 -9.15 -3.53 -11.08
C GLY A 128 -8.88 -2.64 -12.31
N HIS A 129 -9.28 -1.36 -12.31
CA HIS A 129 -8.99 -0.40 -13.39
C HIS A 129 -7.50 -0.25 -13.70
N ALA A 130 -6.62 -0.34 -12.69
CA ALA A 130 -5.18 -0.31 -12.91
C ALA A 130 -4.70 -1.52 -13.75
N CYS A 131 -5.30 -2.70 -13.56
CA CYS A 131 -5.06 -3.86 -14.41
C CYS A 131 -5.47 -3.62 -15.87
N PHE A 132 -6.62 -2.97 -16.10
CA PHE A 132 -7.07 -2.63 -17.46
C PHE A 132 -6.13 -1.62 -18.14
N ALA A 133 -5.61 -0.65 -17.37
CA ALA A 133 -4.64 0.31 -17.89
C ALA A 133 -3.26 -0.29 -18.19
N MET A 134 -2.91 -1.39 -17.51
CA MET A 134 -1.69 -2.17 -17.73
C MET A 134 -1.95 -3.44 -18.56
N LYS A 135 -2.84 -3.32 -19.56
CA LYS A 135 -3.29 -4.45 -20.39
C LYS A 135 -2.12 -5.26 -20.94
N GLU A 136 -1.15 -4.62 -21.58
CA GLU A 136 -0.03 -5.30 -22.25
C GLU A 136 0.80 -6.10 -21.24
N GLU A 137 1.15 -5.50 -20.10
CA GLU A 137 1.92 -6.17 -19.06
C GLU A 137 1.14 -7.31 -18.39
N LEU A 138 -0.19 -7.17 -18.26
CA LEU A 138 -1.05 -8.21 -17.71
C LEU A 138 -1.26 -9.37 -18.68
N GLU A 139 -1.40 -9.09 -19.98
CA GLU A 139 -1.47 -10.11 -21.03
C GLU A 139 -0.17 -10.90 -21.10
N GLU A 140 1.00 -10.25 -21.06
CA GLU A 140 2.29 -10.94 -20.98
C GLU A 140 2.42 -11.78 -19.69
N TYR A 141 1.90 -11.27 -18.56
CA TYR A 141 1.81 -12.04 -17.32
C TYR A 141 0.84 -13.24 -17.44
N MET A 142 -0.21 -13.16 -18.25
CA MET A 142 -1.15 -14.28 -18.42
C MET A 142 -0.82 -15.20 -19.60
N ASP A 143 0.25 -14.91 -20.34
CA ASP A 143 0.74 -15.71 -21.46
C ASP A 143 1.56 -16.92 -20.97
N TYR A 144 0.84 -18.03 -20.75
CA TYR A 144 1.39 -19.35 -20.39
C TYR A 144 0.43 -20.46 -20.83
N ASP A 145 0.99 -21.66 -21.04
CA ASP A 145 0.19 -22.86 -21.28
C ASP A 145 -0.31 -23.47 -19.96
N VAL A 146 -1.60 -23.82 -19.92
CA VAL A 146 -2.22 -24.45 -18.75
C VAL A 146 -1.52 -25.78 -18.45
N GLY A 147 -1.05 -25.94 -17.21
CA GLY A 147 -0.32 -27.13 -16.77
C GLY A 147 1.17 -27.12 -17.10
N ASP A 148 1.69 -26.11 -17.79
CA ASP A 148 3.14 -25.93 -17.96
C ASP A 148 3.74 -25.13 -16.79
N PHE A 149 5.03 -24.84 -16.82
CA PHE A 149 5.72 -23.97 -15.87
C PHE A 149 5.50 -22.50 -16.18
N CYS A 150 5.12 -21.72 -15.16
CA CYS A 150 5.03 -20.27 -15.29
C CYS A 150 6.38 -19.67 -15.72
N LYS A 151 6.36 -18.56 -16.46
CA LYS A 151 7.56 -17.77 -16.72
C LYS A 151 8.19 -17.29 -15.40
N ASP A 152 9.49 -17.02 -15.43
CA ASP A 152 10.21 -16.50 -14.27
C ASP A 152 10.14 -14.97 -14.21
N ASP A 153 8.96 -14.47 -13.88
CA ASP A 153 8.56 -13.09 -14.07
C ASP A 153 8.06 -12.42 -12.79
N TRP A 154 8.61 -12.83 -11.64
CA TRP A 154 8.25 -12.25 -10.35
C TRP A 154 8.42 -10.72 -10.31
N ARG A 155 9.37 -10.15 -11.07
CA ARG A 155 9.54 -8.69 -11.21
C ARG A 155 8.38 -8.03 -11.94
N GLN A 156 7.82 -8.68 -12.97
CA GLN A 156 6.64 -8.20 -13.68
C GLN A 156 5.40 -8.32 -12.81
N ALA A 157 5.26 -9.43 -12.09
CA ALA A 157 4.20 -9.62 -11.09
C ALA A 157 4.23 -8.50 -10.03
N GLN A 158 5.41 -8.24 -9.44
CA GLN A 158 5.57 -7.16 -8.46
C GLN A 158 5.26 -5.79 -9.07
N ARG A 159 5.71 -5.55 -10.31
CA ARG A 159 5.45 -4.29 -11.02
C ARG A 159 3.94 -4.06 -11.16
N LEU A 160 3.18 -5.05 -11.61
CA LEU A 160 1.72 -4.99 -11.70
C LEU A 160 1.10 -4.64 -10.32
N MET A 161 1.49 -5.35 -9.26
CA MET A 161 0.96 -5.12 -7.90
C MET A 161 1.25 -3.70 -7.37
N VAL A 162 2.51 -3.25 -7.48
CA VAL A 162 2.97 -1.92 -7.05
C VAL A 162 2.23 -0.81 -7.80
N HIS A 163 1.85 -1.07 -9.05
CA HIS A 163 1.10 -0.15 -9.89
C HIS A 163 -0.43 -0.33 -9.80
N GLY A 164 -0.91 -1.04 -8.77
CA GLY A 164 -2.34 -1.11 -8.45
C GLY A 164 -3.09 -2.24 -9.17
N CYS A 165 -2.43 -2.99 -10.06
CA CYS A 165 -3.01 -4.20 -10.62
C CYS A 165 -2.91 -5.35 -9.62
N ASP A 166 -3.84 -5.35 -8.67
CA ASP A 166 -3.92 -6.32 -7.58
C ASP A 166 -5.37 -6.52 -7.10
N PRO A 167 -5.80 -7.75 -6.71
CA PRO A 167 -5.04 -9.01 -6.75
C PRO A 167 -4.70 -9.45 -8.18
N LEU A 168 -3.50 -10.00 -8.35
CA LEU A 168 -3.14 -10.62 -9.63
C LEU A 168 -4.05 -11.82 -9.93
N PRO A 169 -4.44 -12.05 -11.20
CA PRO A 169 -5.18 -13.24 -11.58
C PRO A 169 -4.41 -14.51 -11.22
N ARG A 170 -5.13 -15.53 -10.74
CA ARG A 170 -4.53 -16.83 -10.44
C ARG A 170 -4.06 -17.48 -11.74
N ARG A 171 -2.81 -17.94 -11.76
CA ARG A 171 -2.28 -18.71 -12.87
C ARG A 171 -2.56 -20.20 -12.73
N ARG A 172 -2.80 -20.87 -13.86
CA ARG A 172 -2.94 -22.33 -13.96
C ARG A 172 -1.67 -23.00 -14.49
N CYS A 173 -0.51 -22.51 -14.06
CA CYS A 173 0.81 -23.06 -14.37
C CYS A 173 1.57 -23.40 -13.08
N PHE A 174 2.56 -24.27 -13.16
CA PHE A 174 3.41 -24.63 -12.02
C PHE A 174 4.43 -23.53 -11.72
N SER A 175 4.47 -23.07 -10.47
CA SER A 175 5.49 -22.15 -10.00
C SER A 175 6.88 -22.77 -10.13
N ARG A 176 7.81 -22.02 -10.71
CA ARG A 176 9.21 -22.46 -10.80
C ARG A 176 9.85 -22.48 -9.41
N ALA A 177 10.43 -23.62 -9.05
CA ALA A 177 11.21 -23.80 -7.83
C ALA A 177 12.72 -23.68 -8.11
N PRO A 178 13.57 -23.48 -7.08
CA PRO A 178 15.01 -23.65 -7.23
C PRO A 178 15.36 -25.05 -7.75
N LYS A 179 16.40 -25.16 -8.59
CA LYS A 179 16.81 -26.45 -9.17
C LYS A 179 17.29 -27.45 -8.13
N LEU A 180 17.84 -26.96 -7.02
CA LEU A 180 18.40 -27.76 -5.95
C LEU A 180 17.64 -27.43 -4.67
N TYR A 181 17.25 -28.48 -3.95
CA TYR A 181 16.68 -28.35 -2.62
C TYR A 181 17.74 -28.71 -1.58
N ALA A 182 17.97 -27.82 -0.62
CA ALA A 182 18.77 -28.07 0.56
C ALA A 182 17.85 -28.07 1.77
N LYS A 183 18.03 -29.04 2.68
CA LYS A 183 17.28 -29.08 3.93
C LYS A 183 17.47 -27.76 4.70
N PRO A 184 16.40 -27.01 5.02
CA PRO A 184 16.51 -25.79 5.82
C PRO A 184 17.09 -26.06 7.20
N PHE A 185 17.69 -25.03 7.81
CA PHE A 185 18.15 -25.11 9.19
C PHE A 185 16.97 -25.35 10.16
N PRO A 186 17.18 -26.07 11.27
CA PRO A 186 16.20 -26.12 12.35
C PRO A 186 15.84 -24.72 12.84
N ILE A 187 14.63 -24.56 13.38
CA ILE A 187 14.07 -23.25 13.73
C ILE A 187 14.95 -22.44 14.69
N ASN A 188 15.66 -23.10 15.60
CA ASN A 188 16.53 -22.45 16.58
C ASN A 188 17.80 -21.87 15.93
N GLU A 189 18.27 -22.47 14.83
CA GLU A 189 19.44 -22.00 14.09
C GLU A 189 19.07 -21.03 12.97
N SER A 190 17.90 -21.22 12.34
CA SER A 190 17.48 -20.45 11.16
C SER A 190 17.24 -18.98 11.45
N MET A 191 16.99 -18.59 12.71
CA MET A 191 16.67 -17.20 13.07
C MET A 191 17.82 -16.24 12.82
N TRP A 192 19.05 -16.65 13.12
CA TRP A 192 20.22 -15.75 13.18
C TRP A 192 21.38 -16.21 12.28
N LYS A 193 21.12 -17.17 11.39
CA LYS A 193 22.09 -17.70 10.43
C LYS A 193 21.60 -17.48 9.01
N LEU A 194 22.50 -17.03 8.13
CA LEU A 194 22.18 -16.90 6.71
C LEU A 194 21.80 -18.29 6.13
N PRO A 195 20.66 -18.42 5.45
CA PRO A 195 20.20 -19.69 4.92
C PRO A 195 21.00 -20.11 3.67
N ASP A 196 20.82 -21.38 3.27
CA ASP A 196 21.48 -21.91 2.08
C ASP A 196 20.97 -21.23 0.81
N ASN A 197 21.90 -20.70 0.01
CA ASN A 197 21.64 -20.03 -1.26
C ASN A 197 20.84 -20.89 -2.25
N ARG A 198 20.97 -22.21 -2.20
CA ARG A 198 20.34 -23.14 -3.15
C ARG A 198 18.82 -23.13 -3.07
N ASN A 199 18.25 -22.75 -1.92
CA ASN A 199 16.80 -22.69 -1.71
C ASN A 199 16.15 -21.42 -2.27
N VAL A 200 16.91 -20.55 -2.96
CA VAL A 200 16.42 -19.30 -3.55
C VAL A 200 16.69 -19.27 -5.04
N ARG A 201 15.75 -18.68 -5.78
CA ARG A 201 15.91 -18.41 -7.21
C ARG A 201 16.55 -17.04 -7.39
N TRP A 202 17.83 -17.03 -7.70
CA TRP A 202 18.63 -15.81 -7.86
C TRP A 202 18.51 -15.13 -9.23
N SER A 203 17.64 -15.65 -10.11
CA SER A 203 17.31 -15.01 -11.38
C SER A 203 16.73 -13.62 -11.13
N GLN A 204 17.06 -12.67 -12.00
CA GLN A 204 16.62 -11.27 -11.90
C GLN A 204 17.15 -10.46 -10.69
N TYR A 205 17.87 -11.07 -9.73
CA TYR A 205 18.62 -10.36 -8.69
C TYR A 205 20.06 -10.06 -9.13
N ARG A 206 20.64 -8.98 -8.59
CA ARG A 206 22.05 -8.65 -8.83
C ARG A 206 22.98 -9.59 -8.07
N CYS A 207 22.77 -9.73 -6.77
CA CYS A 207 23.47 -10.73 -5.96
C CYS A 207 22.96 -12.14 -6.30
N LYS A 208 23.85 -13.12 -6.23
CA LYS A 208 23.57 -14.54 -6.51
C LYS A 208 23.67 -15.46 -5.29
N ASN A 209 23.89 -14.86 -4.12
CA ASN A 209 23.95 -15.52 -2.83
C ASN A 209 23.73 -14.47 -1.72
N PHE A 210 23.40 -14.95 -0.51
CA PHE A 210 23.23 -14.14 0.69
C PHE A 210 24.53 -13.50 1.15
N ASP A 211 25.68 -14.15 0.95
CA ASP A 211 26.98 -13.55 1.27
C ASP A 211 27.25 -12.27 0.48
N CYS A 212 26.84 -12.23 -0.79
CA CYS A 212 26.89 -11.02 -1.61
C CYS A 212 26.02 -9.94 -0.99
N LEU A 213 24.79 -10.25 -0.55
CA LEU A 213 23.89 -9.28 0.08
C LEU A 213 24.41 -8.78 1.43
N ALA A 214 25.04 -9.66 2.23
CA ALA A 214 25.62 -9.30 3.52
C ALA A 214 26.93 -8.50 3.40
N LYS A 215 27.71 -8.72 2.32
CA LYS A 215 28.97 -8.00 2.05
C LYS A 215 28.78 -6.73 1.22
N ASN A 216 27.75 -6.67 0.37
CA ASN A 216 27.49 -5.51 -0.46
C ASN A 216 26.72 -4.44 0.31
N ALA A 217 27.45 -3.39 0.67
CA ALA A 217 26.96 -2.03 0.62
C ALA A 217 26.71 -1.61 -0.85
N THR A 218 25.86 -2.33 -1.61
CA THR A 218 25.53 -1.91 -2.98
C THR A 218 24.89 -0.53 -2.91
N LYS A 219 25.61 0.52 -3.33
CA LYS A 219 25.14 1.92 -3.45
C LYS A 219 23.86 2.09 -4.31
N LYS A 220 23.33 1.01 -4.90
CA LYS A 220 22.06 0.95 -5.63
C LYS A 220 21.30 -0.34 -5.21
N GLY A 221 20.41 -0.19 -4.25
CA GLY A 221 19.48 -1.19 -3.67
C GLY A 221 18.45 -0.48 -2.78
N PHE A 222 17.59 -1.19 -2.04
CA PHE A 222 16.71 -0.56 -1.03
C PHE A 222 17.59 -0.03 0.11
N PHE A 223 17.92 1.26 0.03
CA PHE A 223 18.92 1.92 0.88
C PHE A 223 18.61 1.85 2.38
N LYS A 224 17.33 1.71 2.75
CA LYS A 224 16.91 1.58 4.15
C LYS A 224 17.22 0.22 4.77
N CYS A 225 17.72 -0.72 3.98
CA CYS A 225 17.98 -2.09 4.39
C CYS A 225 19.36 -2.56 3.89
N SER A 226 20.34 -1.65 3.86
CA SER A 226 21.72 -1.93 3.47
C SER A 226 22.35 -3.06 4.28
N ASP A 227 22.07 -3.07 5.59
CA ASP A 227 22.72 -3.96 6.56
C ASP A 227 21.79 -5.09 7.04
N CYS A 228 20.58 -5.20 6.49
CA CYS A 228 19.59 -6.18 6.93
C CYS A 228 19.98 -7.65 6.75
N PHE A 229 20.97 -7.92 5.89
CA PHE A 229 21.51 -9.27 5.68
C PHE A 229 22.66 -9.58 6.63
N ASN A 230 23.15 -8.60 7.41
CA ASN A 230 24.05 -8.84 8.53
C ASN A 230 23.23 -9.25 9.77
N LEU A 231 22.84 -10.52 9.81
CA LEU A 231 21.96 -11.02 10.87
C LEU A 231 22.59 -10.90 12.25
N THR A 232 23.87 -11.22 12.41
CA THR A 232 24.52 -11.33 13.72
C THR A 232 24.85 -9.97 14.33
N HIS A 233 25.44 -9.06 13.56
CA HIS A 233 25.97 -7.81 14.12
C HIS A 233 25.00 -6.63 13.98
N HIS A 234 24.11 -6.64 12.98
CA HIS A 234 23.15 -5.56 12.77
C HIS A 234 21.74 -5.93 13.22
N GLU A 235 21.16 -7.02 12.69
CA GLU A 235 19.76 -7.33 12.95
C GLU A 235 19.51 -7.95 14.32
N MET A 236 20.40 -8.82 14.80
CA MET A 236 20.25 -9.45 16.12
C MET A 236 20.05 -8.39 17.20
N PRO A 237 20.96 -7.44 17.49
CA PRO A 237 20.79 -6.52 18.63
C PRO A 237 19.54 -5.62 18.59
N ARG A 238 18.84 -5.48 17.45
CA ARG A 238 17.68 -4.59 17.31
C ARG A 238 16.58 -4.90 18.33
N TRP A 239 16.06 -3.82 18.93
CA TRP A 239 15.01 -3.81 19.97
C TRP A 239 15.34 -4.59 21.26
N MET A 240 16.58 -5.06 21.41
CA MET A 240 17.09 -5.67 22.64
C MET A 240 18.03 -4.75 23.39
N GLU A 241 18.70 -3.86 22.66
CA GLU A 241 19.60 -2.83 23.17
C GLU A 241 19.16 -1.47 22.60
N LEU A 242 19.31 -0.41 23.38
CA LEU A 242 19.00 0.94 22.94
C LEU A 242 20.17 1.47 22.11
N VAL A 243 19.88 1.95 20.89
CA VAL A 243 20.88 2.63 20.07
C VAL A 243 20.71 4.12 20.23
N TYR A 244 21.72 4.78 20.79
CA TYR A 244 21.74 6.23 20.95
C TYR A 244 22.39 6.87 19.72
N PRO A 245 21.68 7.74 18.97
CA PRO A 245 22.28 8.48 17.86
C PRO A 245 23.43 9.39 18.30
N ASP A 246 23.34 9.95 19.51
CA ASP A 246 24.40 10.70 20.17
C ASP A 246 24.54 10.24 21.64
N PRO A 247 25.67 9.57 21.99
CA PRO A 247 25.94 9.13 23.37
C PRO A 247 25.95 10.26 24.41
N ALA A 248 26.18 11.52 23.99
CA ALA A 248 26.16 12.66 24.91
C ALA A 248 24.73 13.11 25.27
N SER A 249 23.78 12.95 24.35
CA SER A 249 22.39 13.36 24.54
C SER A 249 21.56 12.38 25.37
N ASN A 250 21.96 11.10 25.43
CA ASN A 250 21.16 9.99 25.98
C ASN A 250 19.73 9.88 25.42
N LEU A 251 19.46 10.49 24.25
CA LEU A 251 18.16 10.40 23.57
C LEU A 251 18.20 9.28 22.53
N THR A 252 17.13 8.50 22.44
CA THR A 252 16.98 7.45 21.42
C THR A 252 15.54 7.38 20.94
N ALA A 253 15.36 7.02 19.68
CA ALA A 253 14.05 6.71 19.10
C ALA A 253 13.62 5.26 19.42
N ASP A 254 14.53 4.42 19.91
CA ASP A 254 14.28 2.99 20.02
C ASP A 254 13.50 2.66 21.30
N PHE A 255 12.60 1.69 21.19
CA PHE A 255 11.96 1.04 22.34
C PHE A 255 12.34 -0.43 22.39
N LEU A 256 12.52 -0.95 23.60
CA LEU A 256 12.85 -2.36 23.79
C LEU A 256 11.60 -3.22 23.73
N ILE A 257 11.67 -4.39 23.08
CA ILE A 257 10.54 -5.34 23.01
C ILE A 257 10.01 -5.68 24.41
N LYS A 258 10.92 -5.90 25.37
CA LYS A 258 10.53 -6.17 26.76
C LYS A 258 9.69 -5.05 27.36
N GLU A 259 10.05 -3.79 27.11
CA GLU A 259 9.29 -2.65 27.62
C GLU A 259 7.91 -2.56 26.99
N VAL A 260 7.81 -2.77 25.68
CA VAL A 260 6.54 -2.73 24.95
C VAL A 260 5.61 -3.87 25.39
N LEU A 261 6.12 -5.09 25.51
CA LEU A 261 5.34 -6.24 25.96
C LEU A 261 4.88 -6.10 27.42
N GLN A 262 5.64 -5.40 28.28
CA GLN A 262 5.24 -5.15 29.67
C GLN A 262 4.12 -4.12 29.82
N LEU A 263 3.77 -3.37 28.78
CA LEU A 263 2.58 -2.52 28.80
C LEU A 263 1.29 -3.36 28.91
N LYS A 264 1.31 -4.58 28.36
CA LYS A 264 0.20 -5.53 28.36
C LYS A 264 0.69 -6.98 28.54
N PRO A 265 1.15 -7.35 29.75
CA PRO A 265 1.80 -8.64 29.99
C PRO A 265 0.88 -9.80 29.64
N GLY A 266 1.32 -10.68 28.73
CA GLY A 266 0.58 -11.88 28.32
C GLY A 266 -0.59 -11.64 27.35
N GLU A 267 -0.90 -10.39 26.99
CA GLU A 267 -2.00 -10.08 26.06
C GLU A 267 -1.56 -10.06 24.59
N ILE A 268 -0.31 -9.70 24.31
CA ILE A 268 0.23 -9.61 22.95
C ILE A 268 0.70 -10.99 22.48
N ARG A 269 0.03 -11.56 21.46
CA ARG A 269 0.28 -12.93 20.99
C ARG A 269 0.39 -13.04 19.47
N ILE A 270 -0.35 -12.21 18.75
CA ILE A 270 -0.33 -12.17 17.29
C ILE A 270 -0.24 -10.74 16.77
N GLY A 271 0.56 -10.53 15.74
CA GLY A 271 0.70 -9.22 15.14
C GLY A 271 1.20 -9.21 13.70
N LEU A 272 1.36 -8.00 13.20
CA LEU A 272 1.83 -7.70 11.86
C LEU A 272 3.05 -6.78 11.94
N ASP A 273 4.12 -7.16 11.26
CA ASP A 273 5.23 -6.26 10.95
C ASP A 273 5.04 -5.74 9.53
N PHE A 274 4.60 -4.48 9.43
CA PHE A 274 4.39 -3.80 8.16
C PHE A 274 5.64 -3.03 7.74
N SER A 275 6.73 -3.77 7.59
CA SER A 275 8.07 -3.24 7.30
C SER A 275 8.77 -4.10 6.26
N VAL A 276 9.53 -3.47 5.36
CA VAL A 276 10.38 -4.23 4.41
C VAL A 276 11.71 -4.53 5.07
N GLY A 277 12.00 -5.82 5.24
CA GLY A 277 13.26 -6.30 5.79
C GLY A 277 13.36 -7.82 5.75
N THR A 278 14.31 -8.37 6.52
CA THR A 278 14.58 -9.82 6.55
C THR A 278 13.72 -10.58 7.58
N GLY A 279 12.72 -9.93 8.22
CA GLY A 279 11.84 -10.54 9.22
C GLY A 279 12.37 -10.47 10.65
N THR A 280 13.27 -9.54 10.95
CA THR A 280 13.94 -9.48 12.26
C THR A 280 13.00 -9.19 13.42
N PHE A 281 12.01 -8.31 13.23
CA PHE A 281 11.02 -8.05 14.28
C PHE A 281 10.24 -9.33 14.60
N ALA A 282 9.82 -10.07 13.58
CA ALA A 282 9.17 -11.36 13.76
C ALA A 282 10.07 -12.40 14.46
N ALA A 283 11.37 -12.44 14.12
CA ALA A 283 12.33 -13.31 14.81
C ALA A 283 12.45 -12.96 16.30
N ARG A 284 12.56 -11.67 16.63
CA ARG A 284 12.66 -11.21 18.02
C ARG A 284 11.38 -11.44 18.81
N MET A 285 10.22 -11.08 18.27
CA MET A 285 8.93 -11.28 18.93
C MET A 285 8.66 -12.77 19.20
N ARG A 286 9.15 -13.68 18.35
CA ARG A 286 9.05 -15.12 18.56
C ARG A 286 9.80 -15.61 19.80
N GLU A 287 10.92 -14.99 20.17
CA GLU A 287 11.65 -15.31 21.41
C GLU A 287 10.81 -15.04 22.66
N PHE A 288 9.77 -14.20 22.52
CA PHE A 288 8.75 -13.90 23.53
C PHE A 288 7.41 -14.61 23.26
N ASN A 289 7.40 -15.66 22.44
CA ASN A 289 6.22 -16.43 22.04
C ASN A 289 5.13 -15.62 21.30
N VAL A 290 5.50 -14.53 20.63
CA VAL A 290 4.58 -13.74 19.82
C VAL A 290 4.75 -14.10 18.34
N THR A 291 3.63 -14.43 17.69
CA THR A 291 3.60 -14.74 16.25
C THR A 291 3.41 -13.47 15.45
N ILE A 292 4.36 -13.16 14.57
CA ILE A 292 4.29 -11.99 13.70
C ILE A 292 4.24 -12.45 12.25
N VAL A 293 3.29 -11.89 11.50
CA VAL A 293 3.28 -11.94 10.04
C VAL A 293 4.06 -10.74 9.52
N SER A 294 5.02 -10.94 8.62
CA SER A 294 5.84 -9.86 8.05
C SER A 294 5.35 -9.51 6.63
N ALA A 295 4.76 -8.33 6.46
CA ALA A 295 4.36 -7.82 5.15
C ALA A 295 5.56 -7.23 4.42
N THR A 296 5.88 -7.77 3.25
CA THR A 296 7.05 -7.34 2.49
C THR A 296 6.90 -7.56 0.99
N ILE A 297 7.79 -6.92 0.22
CA ILE A 297 8.00 -7.15 -1.20
C ILE A 297 9.50 -7.36 -1.49
N ASN A 298 9.83 -7.89 -2.65
CA ASN A 298 11.21 -8.19 -3.04
C ASN A 298 11.87 -6.97 -3.72
N LEU A 299 12.57 -6.14 -2.95
CA LEU A 299 13.26 -4.94 -3.44
C LEU A 299 14.75 -5.18 -3.67
N GLY A 300 15.10 -5.73 -4.83
CA GLY A 300 16.50 -6.00 -5.20
C GLY A 300 17.15 -7.13 -4.40
N ALA A 301 16.43 -7.71 -3.43
CA ALA A 301 16.79 -8.87 -2.64
C ALA A 301 15.55 -9.76 -2.41
N PRO A 302 15.75 -11.07 -2.14
CA PRO A 302 14.67 -12.05 -1.95
C PRO A 302 14.16 -12.05 -0.51
N PHE A 303 13.48 -10.98 -0.09
CA PHE A 303 13.02 -10.80 1.29
C PHE A 303 11.98 -11.84 1.71
N ASN A 304 11.01 -12.15 0.85
CA ASN A 304 9.99 -13.16 1.15
C ASN A 304 10.61 -14.53 1.40
N GLU A 305 11.53 -14.94 0.53
CA GLU A 305 12.26 -16.20 0.64
C GLU A 305 13.16 -16.21 1.88
N MET A 306 13.82 -15.09 2.19
CA MET A 306 14.64 -14.95 3.40
C MET A 306 13.80 -15.17 4.66
N ILE A 307 12.65 -14.50 4.77
CA ILE A 307 11.74 -14.62 5.92
C ILE A 307 11.25 -16.07 6.07
N ALA A 308 10.82 -16.69 4.97
CA ALA A 308 10.37 -18.08 4.98
C ALA A 308 11.49 -19.05 5.38
N LEU A 309 12.71 -18.86 4.89
CA LEU A 309 13.87 -19.71 5.22
C LEU A 309 14.35 -19.56 6.67
N ARG A 310 14.01 -18.44 7.33
CA ARG A 310 14.17 -18.26 8.77
C ARG A 310 13.07 -18.99 9.58
N GLY A 311 12.05 -19.54 8.91
CA GLY A 311 10.90 -20.20 9.55
C GLY A 311 9.86 -19.22 10.10
N LEU A 312 9.79 -18.03 9.49
CA LEU A 312 8.86 -16.95 9.81
C LEU A 312 7.79 -16.85 8.70
N VAL A 313 6.74 -16.06 8.93
CA VAL A 313 5.59 -15.96 8.02
C VAL A 313 5.69 -14.68 7.18
N PRO A 314 6.13 -14.74 5.92
CA PRO A 314 6.01 -13.61 5.01
C PRO A 314 4.59 -13.52 4.45
N ILE A 315 4.12 -12.30 4.23
CA ILE A 315 2.99 -12.02 3.35
C ILE A 315 3.44 -11.06 2.25
N TYR A 316 3.26 -11.48 1.00
CA TYR A 316 3.68 -10.70 -0.15
C TYR A 316 2.65 -9.61 -0.44
N LEU A 317 2.90 -8.42 0.10
CA LEU A 317 1.90 -7.36 0.21
C LEU A 317 2.55 -5.98 -0.01
N THR A 318 1.90 -5.14 -0.82
CA THR A 318 2.28 -3.76 -1.10
C THR A 318 1.44 -2.77 -0.28
N ILE A 319 1.92 -1.54 -0.10
CA ILE A 319 1.26 -0.51 0.73
C ILE A 319 -0.13 -0.08 0.23
N ASN A 320 -0.39 -0.24 -1.06
CA ASN A 320 -1.64 0.13 -1.71
C ASN A 320 -2.78 -0.87 -1.50
N GLN A 321 -2.48 -2.04 -0.93
CA GLN A 321 -3.44 -3.11 -0.72
C GLN A 321 -4.08 -2.99 0.67
N ARG A 322 -5.36 -3.34 0.73
CA ARG A 322 -6.03 -3.58 2.01
C ARG A 322 -5.45 -4.83 2.69
N LEU A 323 -5.17 -4.73 3.97
CA LEU A 323 -4.66 -5.81 4.80
C LEU A 323 -5.61 -7.04 4.76
N PRO A 324 -5.11 -8.23 4.39
CA PRO A 324 -5.92 -9.44 4.27
C PRO A 324 -6.15 -10.13 5.62
N PHE A 325 -6.38 -9.33 6.67
CA PHE A 325 -6.80 -9.80 7.99
C PHE A 325 -8.25 -9.41 8.22
N PHE A 326 -8.97 -10.22 8.99
CA PHE A 326 -10.31 -9.86 9.45
C PHE A 326 -10.23 -8.75 10.51
N ASP A 327 -11.32 -8.01 10.66
CA ASP A 327 -11.38 -6.85 11.54
C ASP A 327 -11.16 -7.25 13.01
N ASN A 328 -10.43 -6.43 13.77
CA ASN A 328 -10.14 -6.60 15.19
C ASN A 328 -9.50 -7.95 15.57
N THR A 329 -8.57 -8.46 14.74
CA THR A 329 -7.92 -9.76 14.98
C THR A 329 -6.49 -9.68 15.51
N LEU A 330 -5.78 -8.57 15.35
CA LEU A 330 -4.38 -8.44 15.74
C LEU A 330 -4.20 -7.74 17.09
N ASP A 331 -3.21 -8.19 17.87
CA ASP A 331 -2.84 -7.59 19.17
C ASP A 331 -1.80 -6.48 19.00
N ILE A 332 -0.96 -6.55 17.96
CA ILE A 332 0.07 -5.54 17.68
C ILE A 332 0.30 -5.34 16.18
N ILE A 333 0.48 -4.08 15.76
CA ILE A 333 1.05 -3.72 14.47
C ILE A 333 2.35 -2.98 14.74
N HIS A 334 3.40 -3.37 14.04
CA HIS A 334 4.72 -2.73 14.08
C HIS A 334 5.07 -2.20 12.70
N THR A 335 5.67 -1.01 12.65
CA THR A 335 6.30 -0.45 11.44
C THR A 335 7.64 0.16 11.82
N THR A 336 8.69 -0.14 11.07
CA THR A 336 10.02 0.46 11.28
C THR A 336 10.57 1.04 9.98
N ARG A 337 10.86 2.35 9.97
CA ARG A 337 11.51 3.09 8.86
C ARG A 337 10.86 2.89 7.46
N PHE A 338 9.67 2.32 7.39
CA PHE A 338 9.02 1.92 6.14
C PHE A 338 8.16 3.05 5.59
N LEU A 339 7.14 3.44 6.36
CA LEU A 339 6.43 4.70 6.18
C LEU A 339 7.34 5.81 6.71
N ASP A 340 7.63 6.81 5.88
CA ASP A 340 8.46 7.96 6.23
C ASP A 340 7.93 9.19 5.47
N GLY A 341 8.66 10.31 5.52
CA GLY A 341 8.37 11.57 4.85
C GLY A 341 8.02 11.53 3.35
N TRP A 342 8.23 10.42 2.64
CA TRP A 342 7.76 10.25 1.26
C TRP A 342 6.25 10.04 1.14
N ILE A 343 5.58 9.55 2.19
CA ILE A 343 4.19 9.10 2.12
C ILE A 343 3.22 10.30 2.03
N ASP A 344 2.26 10.22 1.10
CA ASP A 344 1.16 11.17 1.02
C ASP A 344 0.23 11.07 2.25
N LEU A 345 -0.32 12.20 2.72
CA LEU A 345 -1.16 12.22 3.93
C LEU A 345 -2.48 11.48 3.73
N ILE A 346 -3.10 11.58 2.54
CA ILE A 346 -4.35 10.86 2.25
C ILE A 346 -4.07 9.35 2.18
N LEU A 347 -2.93 8.96 1.58
CA LEU A 347 -2.49 7.56 1.62
C LEU A 347 -2.25 7.09 3.05
N LEU A 348 -1.57 7.90 3.88
CA LEU A 348 -1.32 7.57 5.27
C LEU A 348 -2.63 7.38 6.03
N ASP A 349 -3.64 8.23 5.83
CA ASP A 349 -4.96 8.08 6.44
C ASP A 349 -5.57 6.71 6.10
N PHE A 350 -5.60 6.33 4.82
CA PHE A 350 -6.11 5.01 4.43
C PHE A 350 -5.35 3.87 5.11
N VAL A 351 -4.02 3.97 5.22
CA VAL A 351 -3.20 2.97 5.91
C VAL A 351 -3.53 2.92 7.41
N LEU A 352 -3.64 4.07 8.07
CA LEU A 352 -3.95 4.17 9.48
C LEU A 352 -5.34 3.64 9.82
N TYR A 353 -6.35 3.92 8.99
CA TYR A 353 -7.69 3.36 9.16
C TYR A 353 -7.74 1.85 8.91
N ASP A 354 -6.94 1.33 7.98
CA ASP A 354 -6.87 -0.11 7.75
C ASP A 354 -6.11 -0.84 8.88
N TRP A 355 -5.10 -0.19 9.47
CA TRP A 355 -4.44 -0.65 10.69
C TRP A 355 -5.38 -0.63 11.89
N ASP A 356 -6.15 0.45 12.09
CA ASP A 356 -7.21 0.53 13.10
C ASP A 356 -8.21 -0.59 12.90
N ARG A 357 -8.65 -0.85 11.66
CA ARG A 357 -9.60 -1.92 11.36
C ARG A 357 -9.13 -3.29 11.86
N VAL A 358 -7.87 -3.67 11.60
CA VAL A 358 -7.39 -5.03 11.96
C VAL A 358 -6.90 -5.14 13.40
N LEU A 359 -6.51 -4.03 14.05
CA LEU A 359 -6.19 -4.00 15.47
C LEU A 359 -7.43 -4.17 16.32
N ARG A 360 -7.40 -5.06 17.31
CA ARG A 360 -8.50 -5.18 18.28
C ARG A 360 -8.46 -4.04 19.32
N PRO A 361 -9.58 -3.75 20.00
CA PRO A 361 -9.55 -2.87 21.18
C PRO A 361 -8.50 -3.34 22.19
N GLY A 362 -7.69 -2.43 22.70
CA GLY A 362 -6.52 -2.71 23.54
C GLY A 362 -5.26 -3.13 22.77
N GLY A 363 -5.33 -3.33 21.45
CA GLY A 363 -4.18 -3.64 20.62
C GLY A 363 -3.22 -2.46 20.49
N LEU A 364 -1.94 -2.77 20.26
CA LEU A 364 -0.85 -1.79 20.20
C LEU A 364 -0.46 -1.46 18.75
N LEU A 365 -0.38 -0.18 18.43
CA LEU A 365 0.34 0.32 17.26
C LEU A 365 1.72 0.81 17.70
N TRP A 366 2.76 0.13 17.26
CA TRP A 366 4.16 0.47 17.50
C TRP A 366 4.78 1.07 16.24
N ILE A 367 5.00 2.37 16.28
CA ILE A 367 5.71 3.13 15.26
C ILE A 367 7.16 3.27 15.72
N ASP A 368 8.09 2.71 14.96
CA ASP A 368 9.51 2.72 15.26
C ASP A 368 10.27 3.56 14.22
N SER A 369 10.91 4.63 14.68
CA SER A 369 11.80 5.46 13.87
C SER A 369 11.18 5.93 12.55
N PHE A 370 9.91 6.37 12.56
CA PHE A 370 9.33 7.10 11.43
C PHE A 370 10.15 8.36 11.24
N PHE A 371 10.59 8.68 10.02
CA PHE A 371 11.40 9.88 9.80
C PHE A 371 10.78 10.80 8.76
N CYS A 372 10.89 12.10 8.97
CA CYS A 372 10.43 13.12 8.03
C CYS A 372 11.27 14.38 8.19
N ALA A 373 11.11 15.32 7.27
CA ALA A 373 11.61 16.68 7.46
C ALA A 373 10.92 17.31 8.68
N LYS A 374 11.64 18.14 9.42
CA LYS A 374 11.13 18.82 10.61
C LYS A 374 9.93 19.72 10.30
N GLU A 375 9.89 20.30 9.12
CA GLU A 375 8.78 21.13 8.62
C GLU A 375 7.49 20.34 8.38
N ASP A 376 7.59 19.06 8.00
CA ASP A 376 6.43 18.18 7.78
C ASP A 376 5.97 17.46 9.05
N LEU A 377 6.71 17.57 10.16
CA LEU A 377 6.49 16.76 11.37
C LEU A 377 5.07 16.92 11.90
N ASP A 378 4.60 18.17 12.03
CA ASP A 378 3.29 18.45 12.63
C ASP A 378 2.16 17.82 11.82
N ASP A 379 2.21 17.85 10.49
CA ASP A 379 1.24 17.18 9.60
C ASP A 379 1.13 15.68 9.91
N TYR A 380 2.28 15.00 10.01
CA TYR A 380 2.31 13.58 10.30
C TYR A 380 1.84 13.27 11.72
N LEU A 381 2.23 14.07 12.70
CA LEU A 381 1.77 13.88 14.08
C LEU A 381 0.26 14.08 14.20
N GLU A 382 -0.34 15.02 13.46
CA GLU A 382 -1.79 15.18 13.37
C GLU A 382 -2.45 13.96 12.73
N ALA A 383 -1.90 13.42 11.63
CA ALA A 383 -2.42 12.19 11.02
C ALA A 383 -2.47 11.02 12.03
N PHE A 384 -1.42 10.80 12.82
CA PHE A 384 -1.43 9.76 13.86
C PHE A 384 -2.42 10.05 15.01
N LYS A 385 -2.69 11.33 15.32
CA LYS A 385 -3.66 11.73 16.36
C LYS A 385 -5.11 11.48 15.95
N ILE A 386 -5.43 11.43 14.64
CA ILE A 386 -6.78 11.14 14.13
C ILE A 386 -7.35 9.84 14.71
N LEU A 387 -6.50 8.84 14.96
CA LEU A 387 -6.91 7.55 15.53
C LEU A 387 -7.45 7.66 16.96
N ARG A 388 -7.12 8.73 17.69
CA ARG A 388 -7.45 8.96 19.12
C ARG A 388 -6.97 7.83 20.03
N TYR A 389 -5.82 7.24 19.71
CA TYR A 389 -5.22 6.19 20.51
C TYR A 389 -4.62 6.72 21.81
N LYS A 390 -4.64 5.91 22.86
CA LYS A 390 -3.96 6.20 24.12
C LYS A 390 -2.46 6.11 23.92
N LYS A 391 -1.71 7.12 24.36
CA LYS A 391 -0.25 7.17 24.22
C LYS A 391 0.41 6.48 25.42
N HIS A 392 1.21 5.45 25.18
CA HIS A 392 2.07 4.82 26.20
C HIS A 392 3.50 5.34 26.13
N LYS A 393 4.04 5.42 24.91
CA LYS A 393 5.36 5.99 24.63
C LYS A 393 5.23 6.94 23.44
N TRP A 394 5.97 8.05 23.48
CA TRP A 394 5.97 9.07 22.43
C TRP A 394 7.28 9.85 22.51
N VAL A 395 8.13 9.70 21.52
CA VAL A 395 9.46 10.32 21.50
C VAL A 395 9.73 10.89 20.11
N ILE A 396 10.32 12.08 20.08
CA ILE A 396 10.84 12.74 18.88
C ILE A 396 12.31 13.04 19.15
N VAL A 397 13.20 12.58 18.26
CA VAL A 397 14.63 12.86 18.35
C VAL A 397 15.16 13.43 17.03
N PRO A 398 16.12 14.37 17.07
CA PRO A 398 16.73 14.88 15.85
C PRO A 398 17.51 13.78 15.13
N LYS A 399 17.50 13.81 13.80
CA LYS A 399 18.30 12.93 12.97
C LYS A 399 19.58 13.65 12.55
N MET A 400 20.72 13.12 12.97
CA MET A 400 22.01 13.84 12.91
C MET A 400 22.80 13.61 11.62
N ASP A 401 22.30 12.80 10.68
CA ASP A 401 23.02 12.42 9.44
C ASP A 401 22.83 13.41 8.27
N LYS A 402 21.94 14.41 8.40
CA LYS A 402 21.64 15.44 7.40
C LYS A 402 21.36 16.82 8.03
N ASP A 403 22.40 17.45 8.54
CA ASP A 403 22.37 18.85 9.03
C ASP A 403 21.31 19.19 10.11
N GLY A 404 20.66 18.18 10.70
CA GLY A 404 19.63 18.34 11.73
C GLY A 404 18.23 18.76 11.22
N GLU A 405 17.98 18.67 9.91
CA GLU A 405 16.68 19.05 9.31
C GLU A 405 15.64 17.92 9.34
N GLU A 406 16.07 16.67 9.55
CA GLU A 406 15.19 15.52 9.69
C GLU A 406 15.03 15.13 11.17
N VAL A 407 13.91 14.50 11.49
CA VAL A 407 13.63 13.98 12.83
C VAL A 407 13.18 12.52 12.75
N PHE A 408 13.41 11.77 13.83
CA PHE A 408 12.75 10.49 14.07
C PHE A 408 11.60 10.67 15.06
N PHE A 409 10.50 9.99 14.78
CA PHE A 409 9.33 9.87 15.62
C PHE A 409 9.10 8.38 15.92
N SER A 410 8.97 8.07 17.21
CA SER A 410 8.60 6.73 17.68
C SER A 410 7.46 6.83 18.70
N ALA A 411 6.52 5.90 18.61
CA ALA A 411 5.41 5.84 19.55
C ALA A 411 4.91 4.41 19.76
N VAL A 412 4.35 4.18 20.96
CA VAL A 412 3.51 3.02 21.25
C VAL A 412 2.15 3.53 21.66
N LEU A 413 1.14 3.19 20.86
CA LEU A 413 -0.21 3.70 20.94
C LEU A 413 -1.18 2.54 21.16
N GLU A 414 -2.15 2.67 22.06
CA GLU A 414 -3.16 1.64 22.35
C GLU A 414 -4.53 2.05 21.79
N LYS A 415 -5.15 1.15 21.01
CA LYS A 415 -6.48 1.34 20.45
C LYS A 415 -7.53 1.36 21.58
N PRO A 416 -8.32 2.43 21.75
CA PRO A 416 -9.36 2.48 22.77
C PRO A 416 -10.55 1.58 22.38
N PRO A 417 -11.37 1.14 23.35
CA PRO A 417 -12.70 0.63 23.04
C PRO A 417 -13.53 1.77 22.43
N ARG A 418 -14.22 1.49 21.31
CA ARG A 418 -15.19 2.41 20.71
C ARG A 418 -16.60 1.86 20.98
N PRO A 419 -17.55 2.66 21.47
CA PRO A 419 -18.92 2.22 21.64
C PRO A 419 -19.51 1.84 20.27
N PHE A 420 -20.19 0.70 20.22
CA PHE A 420 -20.91 0.23 19.04
C PHE A 420 -22.22 0.99 18.85
#